data_AF-A0A382VS39-F1
#
_entry.id   AF-A0A382VS39-F1
#
_cell.length_a   1.000
_cell.length_b   1.000
_cell.length_c   1.000
_cell.angle_alpha   90.00
_cell.angle_beta   90.00
_cell.angle_gamma   90.00
#
_symmetry.space_group_name_H-M   'P 1'
#
loop_
_entity.id
_entity.type
_entity.pdbx_description
1 polymer ?
#
loop_
_entity_poly.entity_id
_entity_poly.type
_entity_poly.pdbx_seq_one_letter_code
_entity_poly.pdbx_strand_id
1 'polypeptide(L)'
;QNPVLAMEIASELEEENNRRKDITQKITNDALYMVKSSCDLENEKAIVLGNNNWHPGVIGIVASRIKETFSRPAIIISINDNECKGSCRSIRGFDIVDALGECNDYLTGFGGHPIAAGLSMNSSDFDTFKQQFLKVADEKISTDDLIPTIYVDSELNLEELNDRMIKFLNAMEPYGPGNMRPVFVSNNLSIDGIPKLLGRDQNTLKFSVKQNKTLIESIGFNMAEHYEKLIQNIPIDIAYVVGENMWNGQKTIQLELKDIKLSQNYA
;
A
#
# COMPACT_ATOMS: atom_id res chain seq x y z
N GLN A 1 -0.84 -12.44 -37.49
CA GLN A 1 -0.18 -12.31 -36.18
C GLN A 1 1.27 -12.74 -36.37
N ASN A 2 2.24 -11.85 -36.15
CA ASN A 2 3.67 -12.13 -36.36
C ASN A 2 4.31 -12.42 -34.99
N PRO A 3 4.59 -13.69 -34.65
CA PRO A 3 5.10 -14.06 -33.33
C PRO A 3 6.52 -13.53 -33.05
N VAL A 4 7.34 -13.33 -34.10
CA VAL A 4 8.68 -12.76 -33.96
C VAL A 4 8.59 -11.30 -33.55
N LEU A 5 7.80 -10.51 -34.29
CA LEU A 5 7.55 -9.10 -33.96
C LEU A 5 6.92 -8.95 -32.56
N ALA A 6 6.01 -9.85 -32.19
CA ALA A 6 5.41 -9.84 -30.85
C ALA A 6 6.45 -10.08 -29.75
N MET A 7 7.43 -10.97 -29.98
CA MET A 7 8.50 -11.26 -29.03
C MET A 7 9.51 -10.11 -28.93
N GLU A 8 9.81 -9.44 -30.03
CA GLU A 8 10.64 -8.23 -30.06
C GLU A 8 10.01 -7.11 -29.24
N ILE A 9 8.74 -6.78 -29.51
CA ILE A 9 8.00 -5.75 -28.76
C ILE A 9 7.90 -6.10 -27.27
N ALA A 10 7.67 -7.38 -26.94
CA ALA A 10 7.61 -7.82 -25.54
C ALA A 10 8.95 -7.63 -24.81
N SER A 11 10.08 -7.87 -25.51
CA SER A 11 11.41 -7.64 -24.94
C SER A 11 11.67 -6.15 -24.70
N GLU A 12 11.33 -5.29 -25.66
CA GLU A 12 11.46 -3.83 -25.51
C GLU A 12 10.60 -3.29 -24.37
N LEU A 13 9.36 -3.78 -24.25
CA LEU A 13 8.48 -3.40 -23.13
C LEU A 13 9.03 -3.86 -21.78
N GLU A 14 9.67 -5.02 -21.70
CA GLU A 14 10.27 -5.50 -20.46
C GLU A 14 11.49 -4.67 -20.06
N GLU A 15 12.32 -4.24 -21.03
CA GLU A 15 13.41 -3.31 -20.79
C GLU A 15 12.90 -1.97 -20.24
N GLU A 16 11.87 -1.38 -20.87
CA GLU A 16 11.30 -0.11 -20.43
C GLU A 16 10.59 -0.24 -19.06
N ASN A 17 9.94 -1.38 -18.79
CA ASN A 17 9.36 -1.70 -17.49
C ASN A 17 10.44 -1.77 -16.38
N ASN A 18 11.59 -2.38 -16.67
CA ASN A 18 12.71 -2.45 -15.73
C ASN A 18 13.33 -1.07 -15.49
N ARG A 19 13.52 -0.27 -16.55
CA ARG A 19 13.93 1.13 -16.43
C ARG A 19 12.97 1.94 -15.56
N ARG A 20 11.66 1.80 -15.77
CA ARG A 20 10.62 2.45 -14.96
C ARG A 20 10.72 2.04 -13.49
N LYS A 21 10.91 0.74 -13.19
CA LYS A 21 11.08 0.24 -11.82
C LYS A 21 12.29 0.89 -11.13
N ASP A 22 13.43 0.97 -11.81
CA ASP A 22 14.65 1.57 -11.26
C ASP A 22 14.47 3.05 -10.95
N ILE A 23 13.89 3.83 -11.87
CA ILE A 23 13.61 5.25 -11.67
C ILE A 23 12.62 5.43 -10.51
N THR A 24 11.55 4.63 -10.49
CA THR A 24 10.55 4.66 -9.41
C THR A 24 11.19 4.40 -8.05
N GLN A 25 12.10 3.42 -7.95
CA GLN A 25 12.76 3.09 -6.69
C GLN A 25 13.64 4.24 -6.20
N LYS A 26 14.44 4.85 -7.08
CA LYS A 26 15.27 6.00 -6.74
C LYS A 26 14.45 7.17 -6.21
N ILE A 27 13.38 7.53 -6.93
CA ILE A 27 12.50 8.63 -6.53
C ILE A 27 11.72 8.30 -5.25
N THR A 28 11.30 7.04 -5.06
CA THR A 28 10.66 6.61 -3.80
C THR A 28 11.61 6.81 -2.62
N ASN A 29 12.87 6.37 -2.74
CA ASN A 29 13.85 6.51 -1.67
C ASN A 29 14.14 7.98 -1.34
N ASP A 30 14.27 8.81 -2.36
CA ASP A 30 14.47 10.26 -2.22
C ASP A 30 13.26 10.93 -1.54
N ALA A 31 12.04 10.63 -2.00
CA ALA A 31 10.81 11.12 -1.37
C ALA A 31 10.69 10.68 0.09
N LEU A 32 10.99 9.41 0.42
CA LEU A 32 10.99 8.91 1.80
C LEU A 32 12.00 9.67 2.68
N TYR A 33 13.18 10.00 2.14
CA TYR A 33 14.17 10.81 2.83
C TYR A 33 13.68 12.24 3.05
N MET A 34 13.07 12.86 2.04
CA MET A 34 12.49 14.20 2.15
C MET A 34 11.38 14.25 3.21
N VAL A 35 10.47 13.27 3.27
CA VAL A 35 9.43 13.24 4.32
C VAL A 35 10.08 13.24 5.70
N LYS A 36 11.06 12.37 5.93
CA LYS A 36 11.71 12.23 7.25
C LYS A 36 12.54 13.45 7.66
N SER A 37 13.00 14.25 6.71
CA SER A 37 13.90 15.38 6.97
C SER A 37 13.22 16.75 6.96
N SER A 38 12.05 16.87 6.30
CA SER A 38 11.45 18.18 6.04
C SER A 38 9.95 18.29 6.31
N CYS A 39 9.24 17.18 6.49
CA CYS A 39 7.81 17.21 6.83
C CYS A 39 7.63 17.15 8.35
N ASP A 40 6.67 17.91 8.85
CA ASP A 40 6.26 17.90 10.25
C ASP A 40 5.03 17.00 10.40
N LEU A 41 5.25 15.69 10.46
CA LEU A 41 4.15 14.70 10.51
C LEU A 41 3.32 14.77 11.80
N GLU A 42 3.77 15.49 12.83
CA GLU A 42 2.99 15.72 14.03
C GLU A 42 1.85 16.71 13.76
N ASN A 43 2.09 17.71 12.89
CA ASN A 43 1.13 18.78 12.61
C ASN A 43 0.50 18.70 11.21
N GLU A 44 1.24 18.28 10.19
CA GLU A 44 0.82 18.26 8.78
C GLU A 44 0.08 16.97 8.41
N LYS A 45 -1.22 17.04 8.09
CA LYS A 45 -2.07 15.88 7.74
C LYS A 45 -1.96 15.43 6.28
N ALA A 46 -1.20 16.13 5.46
CA ALA A 46 -0.87 15.74 4.09
C ALA A 46 0.63 15.88 3.80
N ILE A 47 1.09 15.25 2.73
CA ILE A 47 2.47 15.29 2.28
C ILE A 47 2.51 15.90 0.89
N VAL A 48 3.24 17.01 0.73
CA VAL A 48 3.48 17.65 -0.57
C VAL A 48 4.97 17.81 -0.78
N LEU A 49 5.50 17.10 -1.77
CA LEU A 49 6.91 17.11 -2.11
C LEU A 49 7.12 17.46 -3.58
N GLY A 50 8.18 18.19 -3.87
CA GLY A 50 8.59 18.52 -5.23
C GLY A 50 10.10 18.46 -5.39
N ASN A 51 10.55 17.97 -6.54
CA ASN A 51 11.97 17.89 -6.87
C ASN A 51 12.17 18.00 -8.39
N ASN A 52 13.26 18.65 -8.81
CA ASN A 52 13.59 18.84 -10.22
C ASN A 52 14.17 17.59 -10.90
N ASN A 53 14.59 16.59 -10.14
CA ASN A 53 15.13 15.33 -10.65
C ASN A 53 14.07 14.24 -10.81
N TRP A 54 12.79 14.54 -10.52
CA TRP A 54 11.73 13.54 -10.55
C TRP A 54 11.07 13.45 -11.92
N HIS A 55 10.97 12.22 -12.44
CA HIS A 55 10.39 11.98 -13.76
C HIS A 55 8.85 11.94 -13.69
N PRO A 56 8.13 12.75 -14.50
CA PRO A 56 6.67 12.88 -14.40
C PRO A 56 5.91 11.58 -14.74
N GLY A 57 6.53 10.68 -15.51
CA GLY A 57 5.94 9.37 -15.81
C GLY A 57 5.83 8.40 -14.64
N VAL A 58 6.49 8.66 -13.49
CA VAL A 58 6.50 7.72 -12.35
C VAL A 58 6.04 8.32 -11.02
N ILE A 59 5.89 9.64 -10.92
CA ILE A 59 5.47 10.34 -9.69
C ILE A 59 4.14 9.81 -9.12
N GLY A 60 3.23 9.30 -9.97
CA GLY A 60 1.98 8.70 -9.51
C GLY A 60 2.17 7.37 -8.75
N ILE A 61 3.17 6.57 -9.09
CA ILE A 61 3.51 5.34 -8.35
C ILE A 61 4.15 5.72 -7.01
N VAL A 62 5.00 6.73 -7.02
CA VAL A 62 5.66 7.25 -5.82
C VAL A 62 4.63 7.84 -4.86
N ALA A 63 3.67 8.63 -5.34
CA ALA A 63 2.59 9.19 -4.53
C ALA A 63 1.78 8.09 -3.83
N SER A 64 1.50 6.97 -4.52
CA SER A 64 0.81 5.83 -3.89
C SER A 64 1.63 5.24 -2.76
N ARG A 65 2.93 5.03 -2.96
CA ARG A 65 3.84 4.47 -1.94
C ARG A 65 3.98 5.38 -0.72
N ILE A 66 4.11 6.69 -0.94
CA ILE A 66 4.19 7.68 0.15
C ILE A 66 2.87 7.70 0.93
N LYS A 67 1.72 7.73 0.24
CA LYS A 67 0.40 7.64 0.87
C LYS A 67 0.25 6.37 1.70
N GLU A 68 0.67 5.22 1.19
CA GLU A 68 0.59 3.93 1.91
C GLU A 68 1.52 3.90 3.14
N THR A 69 2.72 4.46 3.02
CA THR A 69 3.72 4.44 4.09
C THR A 69 3.34 5.35 5.25
N PHE A 70 2.78 6.52 4.98
CA PHE A 70 2.49 7.54 5.99
C PHE A 70 1.00 7.71 6.30
N SER A 71 0.12 6.97 5.60
CA SER A 71 -1.34 7.02 5.74
C SER A 71 -1.91 8.44 5.66
N ARG A 72 -1.38 9.23 4.72
CA ARG A 72 -1.72 10.64 4.49
C ARG A 72 -1.88 10.88 2.99
N PRO A 73 -2.75 11.82 2.56
CA PRO A 73 -2.76 12.27 1.17
C PRO A 73 -1.36 12.71 0.75
N ALA A 74 -0.94 12.29 -0.43
CA ALA A 74 0.39 12.56 -0.95
C ALA A 74 0.31 13.21 -2.33
N ILE A 75 1.00 14.34 -2.49
CA ILE A 75 1.21 15.03 -3.76
C ILE A 75 2.72 15.01 -4.05
N ILE A 76 3.08 14.39 -5.17
CA ILE A 76 4.46 14.29 -5.64
C ILE A 76 4.59 15.07 -6.93
N ILE A 77 5.51 16.04 -6.95
CA ILE A 77 5.64 17.04 -8.02
C ILE A 77 6.99 16.93 -8.71
N SER A 78 6.96 16.76 -10.02
CA SER A 78 8.11 16.94 -10.90
C SER A 78 8.22 18.41 -11.26
N ILE A 79 9.32 19.06 -10.87
CA ILE A 79 9.57 20.49 -11.09
C ILE A 79 10.47 20.65 -12.31
N ASN A 80 10.00 21.32 -13.37
CA ASN A 80 10.87 21.78 -14.45
C ASN A 80 11.01 23.31 -14.41
N ASP A 81 11.82 23.90 -15.30
CA ASP A 81 12.14 25.34 -15.24
C ASP A 81 10.91 26.26 -15.30
N ASN A 82 9.88 25.88 -16.08
CA ASN A 82 8.68 26.71 -16.28
C ASN A 82 7.38 26.08 -15.77
N GLU A 83 7.31 24.74 -15.70
CA GLU A 83 6.08 24.01 -15.40
C GLU A 83 6.36 22.85 -14.43
N CYS A 84 5.50 22.75 -13.42
CA CYS A 84 5.44 21.64 -12.50
C CYS A 84 4.31 20.69 -12.92
N LYS A 85 4.55 19.37 -12.85
CA LYS A 85 3.52 18.34 -13.00
C LYS A 85 3.42 17.51 -11.73
N GLY A 86 2.23 17.40 -11.18
CA GLY A 86 1.96 16.69 -9.94
C GLY A 86 1.07 15.49 -10.13
N SER A 87 1.29 14.45 -9.30
CA SER A 87 0.35 13.36 -9.12
C SER A 87 -0.04 13.25 -7.66
N CYS A 88 -1.35 13.10 -7.44
CA CYS A 88 -1.97 13.15 -6.14
C CYS A 88 -2.59 11.79 -5.82
N ARG A 89 -2.47 11.34 -4.57
CA ARG A 89 -3.14 10.16 -4.03
C ARG A 89 -3.77 10.52 -2.70
N SER A 90 -5.03 10.13 -2.53
CA SER A 90 -5.78 10.42 -1.33
C SER A 90 -5.93 9.23 -0.40
N ILE A 91 -6.42 9.51 0.80
CA ILE A 91 -6.95 8.54 1.76
C ILE A 91 -8.48 8.53 1.69
N ARG A 92 -9.10 7.52 2.30
CA ARG A 92 -10.56 7.48 2.42
C ARG A 92 -11.03 8.66 3.27
N GLY A 93 -12.16 9.26 2.90
CA GLY A 93 -12.73 10.42 3.63
C GLY A 93 -12.20 11.78 3.18
N PHE A 94 -11.15 11.83 2.33
CA PHE A 94 -10.61 13.07 1.80
C PHE A 94 -10.70 13.09 0.27
N ASP A 95 -11.53 13.97 -0.30
CA ASP A 95 -11.61 14.18 -1.75
C ASP A 95 -10.48 15.12 -2.19
N ILE A 96 -9.52 14.56 -2.93
CA ILE A 96 -8.35 15.33 -3.36
C ILE A 96 -8.65 16.31 -4.49
N VAL A 97 -9.68 16.06 -5.32
CA VAL A 97 -10.07 16.97 -6.39
C VAL A 97 -10.74 18.20 -5.79
N ASP A 98 -11.63 18.00 -4.81
CA ASP A 98 -12.27 19.11 -4.09
C ASP A 98 -11.23 19.94 -3.34
N ALA A 99 -10.24 19.30 -2.69
CA ALA A 99 -9.15 20.00 -2.02
C ALA A 99 -8.26 20.81 -3.00
N LEU A 100 -8.00 20.27 -4.19
CA LEU A 100 -7.29 21.02 -5.25
C LEU A 100 -8.11 22.20 -5.77
N GLY A 101 -9.45 22.09 -5.79
CA GLY A 101 -10.34 23.18 -6.15
C GLY A 101 -10.18 24.41 -5.24
N GLU A 102 -9.89 24.22 -3.96
CA GLU A 102 -9.60 25.30 -3.01
C GLU A 102 -8.18 25.90 -3.15
N CYS A 103 -7.36 25.30 -4.03
CA CYS A 103 -6.02 25.75 -4.37
C CYS A 103 -5.93 26.24 -5.84
N ASN A 104 -7.07 26.41 -6.53
CA ASN A 104 -7.13 26.66 -7.97
C ASN A 104 -6.33 27.89 -8.43
N ASP A 105 -6.20 28.91 -7.59
CA ASP A 105 -5.46 30.14 -7.93
C ASP A 105 -3.96 29.90 -8.19
N TYR A 106 -3.42 28.78 -7.70
CA TYR A 106 -2.01 28.41 -7.87
C TYR A 106 -1.80 27.31 -8.92
N LEU A 107 -2.87 26.88 -9.60
CA LEU A 107 -2.85 25.76 -10.53
C LEU A 107 -3.11 26.26 -11.94
N THR A 108 -2.34 25.75 -12.91
CA THR A 108 -2.64 25.94 -14.33
C THR A 108 -3.65 24.91 -14.84
N GLY A 109 -3.82 23.80 -14.11
CA GLY A 109 -4.85 22.80 -14.36
C GLY A 109 -4.81 21.66 -13.35
N PHE A 110 -5.95 21.02 -13.10
CA PHE A 110 -6.05 19.79 -12.31
C PHE A 110 -7.28 18.98 -12.71
N GLY A 111 -7.29 17.70 -12.33
CA GLY A 111 -8.43 16.83 -12.54
C GLY A 111 -8.16 15.39 -12.16
N GLY A 112 -9.23 14.60 -12.04
CA GLY A 112 -9.16 13.19 -11.70
C GLY A 112 -10.38 12.71 -10.93
N HIS A 113 -10.14 11.87 -9.93
CA HIS A 113 -11.12 11.24 -9.07
C HIS A 113 -10.81 11.54 -7.60
N PRO A 114 -11.78 11.34 -6.69
CA PRO A 114 -11.62 11.64 -5.26
C PRO A 114 -10.35 11.05 -4.63
N ILE A 115 -9.91 9.87 -5.10
CA ILE A 115 -8.74 9.15 -4.56
C ILE A 115 -7.43 9.37 -5.33
N ALA A 116 -7.49 9.98 -6.53
CA ALA A 116 -6.32 10.21 -7.37
C ALA A 116 -6.58 11.34 -8.39
N ALA A 117 -5.67 12.30 -8.43
CA ALA A 117 -5.72 13.42 -9.36
C ALA A 117 -4.35 13.72 -9.98
N GLY A 118 -4.37 14.43 -11.11
CA GLY A 118 -3.20 15.10 -11.67
C GLY A 118 -3.35 16.61 -11.52
N LEU A 119 -2.22 17.32 -11.48
CA LEU A 119 -2.19 18.77 -11.48
C LEU A 119 -1.00 19.33 -12.27
N SER A 120 -1.09 20.60 -12.64
CA SER A 120 -0.01 21.40 -13.19
C SER A 120 -0.03 22.80 -12.59
N MET A 121 1.14 23.43 -12.47
CA MET A 121 1.32 24.80 -11.96
C MET A 121 2.60 25.42 -12.52
N ASN A 122 2.77 26.73 -12.40
CA ASN A 122 4.07 27.36 -12.65
C ASN A 122 5.02 27.04 -11.51
N SER A 123 6.32 26.96 -11.80
CA SER A 123 7.33 26.64 -10.78
C SER A 123 7.42 27.68 -9.65
N SER A 124 7.05 28.94 -9.93
CA SER A 124 6.96 30.00 -8.93
C SER A 124 5.85 29.81 -7.90
N ASP A 125 4.80 29.05 -8.26
CA ASP A 125 3.60 28.92 -7.44
C ASP A 125 3.68 27.73 -6.47
N PHE A 126 4.71 26.88 -6.61
CA PHE A 126 4.86 25.63 -5.86
C PHE A 126 4.83 25.81 -4.34
N ASP A 127 5.63 26.72 -3.80
CA ASP A 127 5.71 26.90 -2.35
C ASP A 127 4.38 27.42 -1.79
N THR A 128 3.74 28.36 -2.48
CA THR A 128 2.44 28.92 -2.08
C THR A 128 1.34 27.86 -2.16
N PHE A 129 1.31 27.08 -3.25
CA PHE A 129 0.42 25.94 -3.40
C PHE A 129 0.60 24.94 -2.26
N LYS A 130 1.84 24.57 -1.94
CA LYS A 130 2.16 23.62 -0.87
C LYS A 130 1.56 24.08 0.45
N GLN A 131 1.79 25.34 0.84
CA GLN A 131 1.27 25.88 2.10
C GLN A 131 -0.27 25.90 2.12
N GLN A 132 -0.89 26.33 1.03
CA GLN A 132 -2.35 26.36 0.95
C GLN A 132 -2.96 24.95 1.01
N PHE A 133 -2.38 23.99 0.29
CA PHE A 133 -2.90 22.62 0.27
C PHE A 133 -2.76 21.94 1.64
N LEU A 134 -1.62 22.13 2.33
CA LEU A 134 -1.43 21.62 3.69
C LEU A 134 -2.50 22.16 4.64
N LYS A 135 -2.78 23.46 4.57
CA LYS A 135 -3.85 24.08 5.37
C LYS A 135 -5.23 23.46 5.07
N VAL A 136 -5.60 23.29 3.80
CA VAL A 136 -6.87 22.67 3.40
C VAL A 136 -6.96 21.23 3.93
N ALA A 137 -5.86 20.48 3.85
CA ALA A 137 -5.79 19.13 4.39
C ALA A 137 -5.95 19.11 5.91
N ASP A 138 -5.27 20.01 6.63
CA ASP A 138 -5.33 20.09 8.10
C ASP A 138 -6.72 20.45 8.63
N GLU A 139 -7.47 21.27 7.89
CA GLU A 139 -8.85 21.65 8.20
C GLU A 139 -9.86 20.51 7.96
N LYS A 140 -9.63 19.69 6.92
CA LYS A 140 -10.60 18.67 6.47
C LYS A 140 -10.34 17.27 7.00
N ILE A 141 -9.09 16.92 7.30
CA ILE A 141 -8.70 15.57 7.71
C ILE A 141 -8.76 15.48 9.23
N SER A 142 -9.46 14.48 9.77
CA SER A 142 -9.42 14.19 11.21
C SER A 142 -8.20 13.34 11.56
N THR A 143 -7.82 13.29 12.84
CA THR A 143 -6.74 12.38 13.29
C THR A 143 -7.09 10.91 13.08
N ASP A 144 -8.38 10.57 13.11
CA ASP A 144 -8.85 9.20 12.91
C ASP A 144 -8.73 8.76 11.45
N ASP A 145 -8.87 9.68 10.50
CA ASP A 145 -8.66 9.40 9.06
C ASP A 145 -7.21 8.98 8.75
N LEU A 146 -6.26 9.42 9.58
CA LEU A 146 -4.83 9.09 9.44
C LEU A 146 -4.50 7.67 9.93
N ILE A 147 -5.43 7.01 10.61
CA ILE A 147 -5.21 5.67 11.17
C ILE A 147 -5.44 4.64 10.05
N PRO A 148 -4.40 3.87 9.67
CA PRO A 148 -4.58 2.78 8.71
C PRO A 148 -5.66 1.83 9.20
N THR A 149 -6.73 1.70 8.43
CA THR A 149 -7.91 0.90 8.79
C THR A 149 -8.05 -0.29 7.86
N ILE A 150 -8.16 -1.48 8.42
CA ILE A 150 -8.46 -2.71 7.69
C ILE A 150 -9.94 -3.00 7.85
N TYR A 151 -10.66 -3.05 6.73
CA TYR A 151 -12.04 -3.48 6.70
C TYR A 151 -12.08 -5.00 6.64
N VAL A 152 -12.67 -5.59 7.67
CA VAL A 152 -12.79 -7.03 7.84
C VAL A 152 -14.20 -7.45 7.43
N ASP A 153 -14.29 -8.45 6.56
CA ASP A 153 -15.56 -8.96 6.07
C ASP A 153 -16.19 -9.95 7.06
N SER A 154 -15.38 -10.79 7.71
CA SER A 154 -15.86 -11.73 8.74
C SER A 154 -14.75 -12.18 9.68
N GLU A 155 -15.12 -12.52 10.91
CA GLU A 155 -14.31 -13.41 11.75
C GLU A 155 -14.43 -14.84 11.23
N LEU A 156 -13.35 -15.62 11.34
CA LEU A 156 -13.27 -16.99 10.86
C LEU A 156 -12.40 -17.84 11.79
N ASN A 157 -12.87 -19.03 12.16
CA ASN A 157 -12.00 -20.01 12.80
C ASN A 157 -11.22 -20.79 11.75
N LEU A 158 -9.97 -21.16 12.05
CA LEU A 158 -9.11 -21.88 11.11
C LEU A 158 -9.69 -23.24 10.71
N GLU A 159 -10.50 -23.88 11.57
CA GLU A 159 -11.22 -25.13 11.24
C GLU A 159 -12.24 -24.98 10.09
N GLU A 160 -12.72 -23.76 9.83
CA GLU A 160 -13.66 -23.47 8.75
C GLU A 160 -12.95 -23.36 7.38
N LEU A 161 -11.62 -23.22 7.37
CA LEU A 161 -10.78 -23.18 6.18
C LEU A 161 -10.54 -24.58 5.62
N ASN A 162 -11.57 -25.13 4.98
CA ASN A 162 -11.53 -26.40 4.27
C ASN A 162 -11.79 -26.21 2.75
N ASP A 163 -11.67 -27.29 1.98
CA ASP A 163 -11.86 -27.28 0.53
C ASP A 163 -13.20 -26.68 0.06
N ARG A 164 -14.26 -26.79 0.88
CA ARG A 164 -15.56 -26.19 0.54
C ARG A 164 -15.49 -24.66 0.62
N MET A 165 -14.87 -24.13 1.67
CA MET A 165 -14.63 -22.69 1.80
C MET A 165 -13.78 -22.18 0.63
N ILE A 166 -12.70 -22.89 0.29
CA ILE A 166 -11.84 -22.51 -0.84
C ILE A 166 -12.61 -22.49 -2.17
N LYS A 167 -13.42 -23.52 -2.45
CA LYS A 167 -14.27 -23.53 -3.65
C LYS A 167 -15.26 -22.37 -3.67
N PHE A 168 -15.82 -22.01 -2.52
CA PHE A 168 -16.71 -20.87 -2.39
C PHE A 168 -16.00 -19.55 -2.69
N LEU A 169 -14.80 -19.33 -2.13
CA LEU A 169 -13.98 -18.16 -2.42
C LEU A 169 -13.60 -18.10 -3.90
N ASN A 170 -13.20 -19.22 -4.50
CA ASN A 170 -12.82 -19.24 -5.92
C ASN A 170 -14.02 -18.96 -6.85
N ALA A 171 -15.24 -19.27 -6.42
CA ALA A 171 -16.46 -18.94 -7.17
C ALA A 171 -16.81 -17.44 -7.14
N MET A 172 -16.18 -16.64 -6.28
CA MET A 172 -16.36 -15.18 -6.22
C MET A 172 -15.38 -14.41 -7.12
N GLU A 173 -14.50 -15.10 -7.84
CA GLU A 173 -13.65 -14.51 -8.86
C GLU A 173 -14.46 -14.00 -10.07
N PRO A 174 -13.98 -12.98 -10.80
CA PRO A 174 -12.66 -12.34 -10.69
C PRO A 174 -12.59 -11.29 -9.57
N TYR A 175 -11.48 -11.31 -8.83
CA TYR A 175 -11.17 -10.29 -7.84
C TYR A 175 -10.50 -9.05 -8.48
N GLY A 176 -10.77 -7.89 -7.91
CA GLY A 176 -10.20 -6.61 -8.35
C GLY A 176 -10.91 -5.42 -7.71
N PRO A 177 -10.64 -4.19 -8.17
CA PRO A 177 -11.38 -3.01 -7.72
C PRO A 177 -12.90 -3.21 -7.84
N GLY A 178 -13.62 -3.03 -6.74
CA GLY A 178 -15.07 -3.26 -6.66
C GLY A 178 -15.48 -4.69 -6.26
N ASN A 179 -14.56 -5.66 -6.28
CA ASN A 179 -14.73 -7.02 -5.79
C ASN A 179 -13.40 -7.52 -5.22
N MET A 180 -12.99 -6.96 -4.08
CA MET A 180 -11.71 -7.34 -3.45
C MET A 180 -11.82 -8.72 -2.82
N ARG A 181 -10.68 -9.42 -2.67
CA ARG A 181 -10.63 -10.67 -1.90
C ARG A 181 -11.12 -10.41 -0.47
N PRO A 182 -12.02 -11.24 0.09
CA PRO A 182 -12.51 -11.05 1.44
C PRO A 182 -11.37 -11.10 2.47
N VAL A 183 -11.36 -10.13 3.38
CA VAL A 183 -10.43 -10.06 4.50
C VAL A 183 -11.10 -10.69 5.71
N PHE A 184 -10.46 -11.71 6.27
CA PHE A 184 -10.90 -12.39 7.48
C PHE A 184 -10.03 -12.01 8.67
N VAL A 185 -10.58 -12.17 9.86
CA VAL A 185 -9.81 -12.17 11.10
C VAL A 185 -9.94 -13.48 11.84
N SER A 186 -8.84 -13.90 12.45
CA SER A 186 -8.84 -15.00 13.42
C SER A 186 -8.10 -14.53 14.66
N ASN A 187 -8.73 -14.79 15.80
CA ASN A 187 -8.25 -14.34 17.10
C ASN A 187 -7.64 -15.50 17.90
N ASN A 188 -6.80 -15.16 18.88
CA ASN A 188 -6.22 -16.10 19.83
C ASN A 188 -5.50 -17.29 19.17
N LEU A 189 -4.60 -16.99 18.23
CA LEU A 189 -3.81 -17.99 17.52
C LEU A 189 -2.46 -18.21 18.20
N SER A 190 -2.13 -19.47 18.48
CA SER A 190 -0.77 -19.84 18.87
C SER A 190 0.15 -19.92 17.65
N ILE A 191 1.41 -19.56 17.81
CA ILE A 191 2.43 -19.71 16.77
C ILE A 191 3.04 -21.12 16.90
N ASP A 192 3.17 -21.82 15.78
CA ASP A 192 3.79 -23.14 15.72
C ASP A 192 5.15 -23.04 15.02
N GLY A 193 6.20 -23.47 15.73
CA GLY A 193 7.58 -23.40 15.25
C GLY A 193 8.18 -22.00 15.32
N ILE A 194 9.28 -21.80 14.60
CA ILE A 194 10.04 -20.53 14.57
C ILE A 194 9.67 -19.76 13.30
N PRO A 195 9.22 -18.49 13.42
CA PRO A 195 9.02 -17.63 12.26
C PRO A 195 10.28 -17.48 11.43
N LYS A 196 10.12 -17.25 10.12
CA LYS A 196 11.22 -17.09 9.17
C LYS A 196 11.08 -15.78 8.43
N LEU A 197 12.21 -15.11 8.24
CA LEU A 197 12.31 -14.00 7.29
C LEU A 197 12.85 -14.54 5.96
N LEU A 198 12.18 -14.19 4.88
CA LEU A 198 12.44 -14.65 3.52
C LEU A 198 12.71 -13.47 2.58
N GLY A 199 13.25 -13.79 1.41
CA GLY A 199 13.60 -12.81 0.39
C GLY A 199 14.99 -12.22 0.59
N ARG A 200 15.49 -11.53 -0.45
CA ARG A 200 16.82 -10.92 -0.46
C ARG A 200 17.00 -9.89 0.67
N ASP A 201 15.94 -9.11 0.92
CA ASP A 201 15.95 -8.04 1.92
C ASP A 201 15.39 -8.50 3.28
N GLN A 202 15.11 -9.81 3.44
CA GLN A 202 14.53 -10.39 4.66
C GLN A 202 13.23 -9.72 5.16
N ASN A 203 12.46 -9.15 4.24
CA ASN A 203 11.24 -8.41 4.57
C ASN A 203 9.95 -9.24 4.54
N THR A 204 10.00 -10.48 4.04
CA THR A 204 8.82 -11.36 3.99
C THR A 204 8.80 -12.28 5.20
N LEU A 205 7.78 -12.16 6.03
CA LEU A 205 7.58 -12.97 7.22
C LEU A 205 6.78 -14.24 6.87
N LYS A 206 7.26 -15.40 7.31
CA LYS A 206 6.59 -16.69 7.10
C LYS A 206 6.58 -17.52 8.37
N PHE A 207 5.42 -18.01 8.79
CA PHE A 207 5.26 -18.80 10.01
C PHE A 207 3.97 -19.62 9.95
N SER A 208 3.79 -20.56 10.87
CA SER A 208 2.55 -21.31 10.99
C SER A 208 1.76 -20.84 12.19
N VAL A 209 0.44 -20.69 12.01
CA VAL A 209 -0.50 -20.41 13.09
C VAL A 209 -1.34 -21.64 13.38
N LYS A 210 -1.68 -21.81 14.65
CA LYS A 210 -2.47 -22.91 15.14
C LYS A 210 -3.65 -22.39 15.96
N GLN A 211 -4.83 -22.89 15.61
CA GLN A 211 -6.06 -22.76 16.39
C GLN A 211 -6.61 -24.16 16.62
N ASN A 212 -6.80 -24.54 17.88
CA ASN A 212 -7.19 -25.90 18.26
C ASN A 212 -6.25 -26.97 17.67
N LYS A 213 -6.76 -27.78 16.72
CA LYS A 213 -6.01 -28.83 16.02
C LYS A 213 -5.59 -28.41 14.61
N THR A 214 -6.05 -27.27 14.13
CA THR A 214 -5.80 -26.81 12.76
C THR A 214 -4.56 -25.95 12.72
N LEU A 215 -3.66 -26.31 11.80
CA LEU A 215 -2.39 -25.65 11.56
C LEU A 215 -2.39 -25.13 10.12
N ILE A 216 -2.15 -23.83 9.94
CA ILE A 216 -2.11 -23.22 8.60
C ILE A 216 -0.87 -22.33 8.49
N GLU A 217 -0.22 -22.42 7.35
CA GLU A 217 0.92 -21.57 7.02
C GLU A 217 0.46 -20.15 6.65
N SER A 218 1.17 -19.15 7.15
CA SER A 218 0.91 -17.74 6.92
C SER A 218 2.12 -17.05 6.30
N ILE A 219 1.87 -16.10 5.40
CA ILE A 219 2.88 -15.28 4.76
C ILE A 219 2.48 -13.80 4.82
N GLY A 220 3.39 -12.95 5.27
CA GLY A 220 3.23 -11.50 5.34
C GLY A 220 4.34 -10.79 4.60
N PHE A 221 4.00 -10.00 3.57
CA PHE A 221 4.99 -9.23 2.82
C PHE A 221 5.29 -7.91 3.54
N ASN A 222 6.57 -7.53 3.61
CA ASN A 222 7.03 -6.31 4.31
C ASN A 222 6.63 -6.27 5.80
N MET A 223 6.62 -7.43 6.47
CA MET A 223 6.19 -7.57 7.86
C MET A 223 7.33 -7.97 8.81
N ALA A 224 8.59 -7.76 8.43
CA ALA A 224 9.74 -8.15 9.25
C ALA A 224 9.72 -7.54 10.66
N GLU A 225 9.15 -6.35 10.82
CA GLU A 225 8.98 -5.67 12.12
C GLU A 225 8.11 -6.46 13.12
N HIS A 226 7.24 -7.35 12.66
CA HIS A 226 6.43 -8.19 13.54
C HIS A 226 7.19 -9.43 14.05
N TYR A 227 8.38 -9.72 13.54
CA TYR A 227 9.16 -10.91 13.91
C TYR A 227 9.37 -11.01 15.43
N GLU A 228 9.75 -9.90 16.08
CA GLU A 228 9.97 -9.86 17.52
C GLU A 228 8.69 -10.11 18.32
N LYS A 229 7.52 -9.68 17.82
CA LYS A 229 6.22 -9.98 18.45
C LYS A 229 5.92 -11.48 18.41
N LEU A 230 6.27 -12.14 17.31
CA LEU A 230 5.97 -13.56 17.10
C LEU A 230 6.82 -14.50 17.97
N ILE A 231 8.09 -14.16 18.19
CA ILE A 231 8.99 -15.02 19.01
C ILE A 231 8.70 -14.94 20.52
N GLN A 232 7.84 -14.01 20.96
CA GLN A 232 7.40 -13.93 22.35
C GLN A 232 6.47 -15.09 22.76
N ASN A 233 5.96 -15.84 21.78
CA ASN A 233 5.03 -16.95 22.00
C ASN A 233 3.75 -16.55 22.77
N ILE A 234 3.38 -15.27 22.66
CA ILE A 234 2.09 -14.74 23.10
C ILE A 234 1.13 -14.95 21.93
N PRO A 235 -0.11 -15.43 22.16
CA PRO A 235 -0.97 -15.72 21.02
C PRO A 235 -1.46 -14.42 20.36
N ILE A 236 -1.75 -14.50 19.06
CA ILE A 236 -1.92 -13.34 18.19
C ILE A 236 -3.31 -13.30 17.57
N ASP A 237 -3.72 -12.11 17.14
CA ASP A 237 -4.82 -11.94 16.20
C ASP A 237 -4.24 -11.52 14.85
N ILE A 238 -4.78 -12.08 13.78
CA ILE A 238 -4.33 -11.78 12.41
C ILE A 238 -5.50 -11.34 11.54
N ALA A 239 -5.26 -10.37 10.67
CA ALA A 239 -6.12 -10.06 9.52
C ALA A 239 -5.46 -10.62 8.26
N TYR A 240 -6.22 -11.30 7.40
CA TYR A 240 -5.64 -12.00 6.24
C TYR A 240 -6.66 -12.22 5.12
N VAL A 241 -6.13 -12.48 3.92
CA VAL A 241 -6.90 -13.06 2.82
C VAL A 241 -6.50 -14.53 2.63
N VAL A 242 -7.46 -15.39 2.33
CA VAL A 242 -7.21 -16.83 2.16
C VAL A 242 -6.65 -17.07 0.76
N GLY A 243 -5.43 -17.56 0.68
CA GLY A 243 -4.74 -17.93 -0.56
C GLY A 243 -4.45 -19.43 -0.65
N GLU A 244 -3.84 -19.81 -1.77
CA GLU A 244 -3.40 -21.18 -2.02
C GLU A 244 -1.93 -21.14 -2.45
N ASN A 245 -1.10 -21.94 -1.81
CA ASN A 245 0.29 -22.17 -2.20
C ASN A 245 0.37 -23.43 -3.05
N MET A 246 1.13 -23.38 -4.14
CA MET A 246 1.36 -24.55 -5.00
C MET A 246 2.85 -24.90 -4.98
N TRP A 247 3.16 -26.02 -4.32
CA TRP A 247 4.53 -26.50 -4.14
C TRP A 247 4.62 -27.98 -4.48
N ASN A 248 5.56 -28.36 -5.35
CA ASN A 248 5.74 -29.74 -5.81
C ASN A 248 4.44 -30.42 -6.31
N GLY A 249 3.54 -29.65 -6.95
CA GLY A 249 2.25 -30.16 -7.45
C GLY A 249 1.19 -30.37 -6.37
N GLN A 250 1.49 -30.07 -5.10
CA GLN A 250 0.53 -30.07 -4.01
C GLN A 250 0.02 -28.64 -3.77
N LYS A 251 -1.31 -28.51 -3.66
CA LYS A 251 -1.99 -27.27 -3.32
C LYS A 251 -2.32 -27.27 -1.84
N THR A 252 -1.91 -26.24 -1.11
CA THR A 252 -2.21 -26.08 0.32
C THR A 252 -2.76 -24.70 0.59
N ILE A 253 -3.67 -24.59 1.55
CA ILE A 253 -4.18 -23.31 2.02
C ILE A 253 -3.04 -22.51 2.67
N GLN A 254 -2.96 -21.22 2.38
CA GLN A 254 -2.00 -20.30 2.99
C GLN A 254 -2.70 -18.98 3.31
N LEU A 255 -2.45 -18.41 4.49
CA LEU A 255 -3.00 -17.12 4.88
C LEU A 255 -2.04 -16.02 4.40
N GLU A 256 -2.52 -15.12 3.56
CA GLU A 256 -1.76 -13.93 3.16
C GLU A 256 -2.13 -12.77 4.09
N LEU A 257 -1.22 -12.42 4.97
CA LEU A 257 -1.45 -11.50 6.08
C LEU A 257 -1.59 -10.06 5.60
N LYS A 258 -2.52 -9.34 6.23
CA LYS A 258 -2.72 -7.89 6.11
C LYS A 258 -2.25 -7.14 7.34
N ASP A 259 -2.39 -7.73 8.53
CA ASP A 259 -1.83 -7.19 9.78
C ASP A 259 -1.74 -8.29 10.87
N ILE A 260 -0.89 -8.04 11.87
CA ILE A 260 -0.67 -8.90 13.03
C ILE A 260 -0.61 -8.05 14.30
N LYS A 261 -1.43 -8.41 15.29
CA LYS A 261 -1.33 -7.86 16.65
C LYS A 261 -1.25 -8.96 17.70
N LEU A 262 -0.65 -8.63 18.84
CA LEU A 262 -0.80 -9.46 20.04
C LEU A 262 -2.26 -9.41 20.47
N SER A 263 -2.87 -10.56 20.78
CA SER A 263 -4.26 -10.52 21.26
C SER A 263 -4.31 -9.86 22.63
N GLN A 264 -5.33 -9.03 22.85
CA GLN A 264 -5.48 -8.24 24.07
C GLN A 264 -6.31 -8.95 25.15
N ASN A 265 -6.88 -10.13 24.85
CA ASN A 265 -7.79 -10.86 25.74
C ASN A 265 -7.13 -12.04 26.48
N TYR A 266 -5.87 -11.91 26.90
CA TYR A 266 -5.22 -12.94 27.73
C TYR A 266 -5.35 -12.63 29.22
N ALA A 267 -6.23 -13.41 29.87
CA ALA A 267 -6.49 -13.50 31.31
C ALA A 267 -6.95 -12.21 32.01
#